data_AF-A0A660SMM2-F1
#
_entry.id   AF-A0A660SMM2-F1
#
_cell.length_a   1.000
_cell.length_b   1.000
_cell.length_c   1.000
_cell.angle_alpha   90.00
_cell.angle_beta   90.00
_cell.angle_gamma   90.00
#
_symmetry.space_group_name_H-M   'P 1'
#
loop_
_entity.id
_entity.type
_entity.pdbx_description
1 polymer ?
#
loop_
_entity_poly.entity_id
_entity_poly.type
_entity_poly.pdbx_seq_one_letter_code
_entity_poly.pdbx_strand_id
1 'polypeptide(L)'
;MDAKSRHELRRKLRGLVPGQDLGILFHLMAVSDQNKARFLTPEIKAFFTGIGQAFKKRGWLRYRILEYQGCPIDAIFSFQIGDCVYVYNMGFDPEYRGLSPGIVMLGQDIREAIEAGFGYYDFLRGDELLLTQPELRHYAQIVKS
;
A
#
# COMPACT_ATOMS: atom_id res chain seq x y z
N MET A 1 1.42 -11.33 -18.99
CA MET A 1 0.62 -10.08 -18.98
C MET A 1 1.04 -9.24 -20.18
N ASP A 2 0.14 -8.97 -21.13
CA ASP A 2 0.48 -8.14 -22.30
C ASP A 2 0.49 -6.63 -21.95
N ALA A 3 1.03 -5.80 -22.83
CA ALA A 3 1.07 -4.34 -22.66
C ALA A 3 -0.32 -3.68 -22.77
N LYS A 4 -1.28 -4.38 -23.38
CA LYS A 4 -2.63 -3.88 -23.70
C LYS A 4 -3.48 -3.76 -22.45
N SER A 5 -3.42 -4.73 -21.53
CA SER A 5 -4.14 -4.68 -20.24
C SER A 5 -3.66 -3.52 -19.35
N ARG A 6 -2.35 -3.23 -19.32
CA ARG A 6 -1.80 -2.09 -18.57
C ARG A 6 -2.20 -0.75 -19.16
N HIS A 7 -2.23 -0.67 -20.49
CA HIS A 7 -2.68 0.52 -21.21
C HIS A 7 -4.19 0.75 -21.01
N GLU A 8 -5.01 -0.31 -21.07
CA GLU A 8 -6.44 -0.28 -20.78
C GLU A 8 -6.73 0.22 -19.36
N LEU A 9 -5.99 -0.28 -18.35
CA LEU A 9 -6.14 0.19 -16.97
C LEU A 9 -5.76 1.67 -16.88
N ARG A 10 -4.56 2.06 -17.34
CA ARG A 10 -4.12 3.47 -17.33
C ARG A 10 -5.07 4.43 -18.05
N ARG A 11 -5.70 3.99 -19.14
CA ARG A 11 -6.65 4.80 -19.91
C ARG A 11 -7.99 4.96 -19.19
N LYS A 12 -8.43 3.97 -18.40
CA LYS A 12 -9.73 3.96 -17.70
C LYS A 12 -9.65 4.48 -16.26
N LEU A 13 -8.46 4.54 -15.68
CA LEU A 13 -8.23 5.07 -14.34
C LEU A 13 -8.38 6.59 -14.33
N ARG A 14 -9.05 7.10 -13.29
CA ARG A 14 -9.25 8.55 -13.06
C ARG A 14 -8.12 9.20 -12.26
N GLY A 15 -7.09 8.44 -11.88
CA GLY A 15 -6.05 8.85 -10.93
C GLY A 15 -6.17 8.09 -9.60
N LEU A 16 -5.27 8.36 -8.66
CA LEU A 16 -5.39 7.85 -7.29
C LEU A 16 -6.30 8.76 -6.48
N VAL A 17 -7.12 8.17 -5.60
CA VAL A 17 -7.95 8.95 -4.68
C VAL A 17 -7.40 8.89 -3.26
N PRO A 18 -7.56 9.95 -2.44
CA PRO A 18 -7.20 9.89 -1.04
C PRO A 18 -8.03 8.85 -0.28
N GLY A 19 -7.35 7.94 0.42
CA GLY A 19 -8.01 6.99 1.31
C GLY A 19 -8.45 7.65 2.61
N GLN A 20 -9.64 7.30 3.10
CA GLN A 20 -10.20 7.82 4.35
C GLN A 20 -10.48 6.71 5.36
N ASP A 21 -10.98 5.57 4.88
CA ASP A 21 -11.31 4.40 5.69
C ASP A 21 -10.24 3.31 5.54
N LEU A 22 -9.55 3.00 6.64
CA LEU A 22 -8.55 1.93 6.68
C LEU A 22 -9.17 0.52 6.58
N GLY A 23 -10.49 0.41 6.74
CA GLY A 23 -11.22 -0.83 6.42
C GLY A 23 -10.95 -1.33 5.01
N ILE A 24 -10.78 -0.42 4.04
CA ILE A 24 -10.42 -0.75 2.66
C ILE A 24 -9.03 -1.39 2.60
N LEU A 25 -8.03 -0.77 3.24
CA LEU A 25 -6.67 -1.34 3.30
C LEU A 25 -6.69 -2.73 3.95
N PHE A 26 -7.36 -2.88 5.08
CA PHE A 26 -7.43 -4.16 5.79
C PHE A 26 -8.10 -5.24 4.96
N HIS A 27 -9.18 -4.90 4.27
CA HIS A 27 -9.85 -5.81 3.35
C HIS A 27 -8.90 -6.25 2.24
N LEU A 28 -8.30 -5.29 1.51
CA LEU A 28 -7.40 -5.57 0.39
C LEU A 28 -6.15 -6.36 0.80
N MET A 29 -5.58 -6.07 1.97
CA MET A 29 -4.49 -6.86 2.54
C MET A 29 -4.94 -8.30 2.83
N ALA A 30 -6.11 -8.48 3.46
CA ALA A 30 -6.61 -9.80 3.84
C ALA A 30 -6.98 -10.67 2.64
N VAL A 31 -7.60 -10.11 1.60
CA VAL A 31 -7.95 -10.88 0.39
C VAL A 31 -6.72 -11.21 -0.45
N SER A 32 -5.66 -10.40 -0.36
CA SER A 32 -4.42 -10.62 -1.12
C SER A 32 -3.63 -11.85 -0.68
N ASP A 33 -3.66 -12.18 0.63
CA ASP A 33 -2.84 -13.24 1.23
C ASP A 33 -3.43 -13.70 2.57
N GLN A 34 -3.56 -15.02 2.77
CA GLN A 34 -4.13 -15.59 3.99
C GLN A 34 -3.29 -15.34 5.26
N ASN A 35 -1.96 -15.24 5.14
CA ASN A 35 -1.09 -14.86 6.25
C ASN A 35 -1.30 -13.40 6.63
N LYS A 36 -1.49 -12.50 5.66
CA LYS A 36 -1.90 -11.11 5.94
C LYS A 36 -3.26 -11.04 6.61
N ALA A 37 -4.21 -11.88 6.21
CA ALA A 37 -5.51 -11.97 6.88
C ALA A 37 -5.35 -12.36 8.36
N ARG A 38 -4.52 -13.36 8.67
CA ARG A 38 -4.23 -13.80 10.05
C ARG A 38 -3.49 -12.75 10.87
N PHE A 39 -2.62 -11.96 10.23
CA PHE A 39 -1.91 -10.86 10.88
C PHE A 39 -2.81 -9.72 11.34
N LEU A 40 -3.89 -9.46 10.60
CA LEU A 40 -4.79 -8.33 10.84
C LEU A 40 -5.73 -8.59 12.02
N THR A 41 -5.15 -8.88 13.19
CA THR A 41 -5.85 -8.97 14.47
C THR A 41 -6.43 -7.60 14.85
N PRO A 42 -7.40 -7.56 15.78
CA PRO A 42 -7.95 -6.30 16.27
C PRO A 42 -6.87 -5.32 16.79
N GLU A 43 -5.84 -5.83 17.46
CA GLU A 43 -4.73 -5.04 18.01
C GLU A 43 -3.90 -4.41 16.89
N ILE A 44 -3.58 -5.18 15.84
CA ILE A 44 -2.85 -4.66 14.68
C ILE A 44 -3.68 -3.62 13.92
N LYS A 45 -4.98 -3.85 13.71
CA LYS A 45 -5.88 -2.87 13.08
C LYS A 45 -5.97 -1.58 13.91
N ALA A 46 -6.03 -1.69 15.24
CA ALA A 46 -6.02 -0.55 16.14
C ALA A 46 -4.69 0.22 16.05
N PHE A 47 -3.56 -0.49 15.96
CA PHE A 47 -2.25 0.12 15.76
C PHE A 47 -2.17 0.92 14.45
N PHE A 48 -2.55 0.32 13.31
CA PHE A 48 -2.62 1.01 12.01
C PHE A 48 -3.51 2.26 12.07
N THR A 49 -4.65 2.14 12.74
CA THR A 49 -5.58 3.26 12.94
C THR A 49 -4.95 4.37 13.77
N GLY A 50 -4.28 4.03 14.87
CA GLY A 50 -3.60 4.97 15.75
C GLY A 50 -2.48 5.73 15.03
N ILE A 51 -1.59 5.01 14.34
CA ILE A 51 -0.49 5.66 13.59
C ILE A 51 -1.05 6.50 12.43
N GLY A 52 -2.05 6.00 11.70
CA GLY A 52 -2.69 6.73 10.61
C GLY A 52 -3.27 8.06 11.09
N GLN A 53 -4.00 8.05 12.22
CA GLN A 53 -4.53 9.27 12.82
C GLN A 53 -3.43 10.23 13.29
N ALA A 54 -2.40 9.72 13.97
CA ALA A 54 -1.31 10.52 14.50
C ALA A 54 -0.48 11.20 13.39
N PHE A 55 -0.27 10.52 12.26
CA PHE A 55 0.49 11.01 11.12
C PHE A 55 -0.38 11.92 10.24
N LYS A 56 -1.68 11.63 10.11
CA LYS A 56 -2.64 12.53 9.43
C LYS A 56 -2.67 13.90 10.08
N LYS A 57 -2.71 13.98 11.41
CA LYS A 57 -2.68 15.25 12.17
C LYS A 57 -1.43 16.10 11.90
N ARG A 58 -0.34 15.48 11.46
CA ARG A 58 0.93 16.14 11.12
C ARG A 58 1.11 16.40 9.62
N GLY A 59 0.13 16.02 8.79
CA GLY A 59 0.27 16.08 7.34
C GLY A 59 1.25 15.04 6.76
N TRP A 60 1.59 14.01 7.53
CA TRP A 60 2.54 12.97 7.13
C TRP A 60 1.88 11.73 6.55
N LEU A 61 0.57 11.54 6.76
CA LEU A 61 -0.13 10.40 6.17
C LEU A 61 -0.34 10.59 4.67
N ARG A 62 0.14 9.64 3.87
CA ARG A 62 -0.15 9.51 2.45
C ARG A 62 -0.87 8.19 2.20
N TYR A 63 -2.19 8.21 2.34
CA TYR A 63 -3.06 7.06 2.09
C TYR A 63 -3.75 7.21 0.73
N ARG A 64 -3.50 6.31 -0.22
CA ARG A 64 -4.05 6.35 -1.58
C ARG A 64 -4.77 5.07 -1.95
N ILE A 65 -5.84 5.21 -2.73
CA ILE A 65 -6.64 4.12 -3.28
C ILE A 65 -6.62 4.19 -4.81
N LEU A 66 -6.51 3.02 -5.43
CA LEU A 66 -6.74 2.82 -6.85
C LEU A 66 -8.14 2.27 -7.04
N GLU A 67 -8.98 2.96 -7.81
CA GLU A 67 -10.34 2.52 -8.11
C GLU A 67 -10.49 2.09 -9.56
N TYR A 68 -11.20 0.99 -9.79
CA TYR A 68 -11.65 0.59 -11.12
C TYR A 68 -13.18 0.47 -11.12
N GLN A 69 -13.82 1.23 -12.00
CA GLN A 69 -15.30 1.32 -12.09
C GLN A 69 -15.97 1.71 -10.76
N GLY A 70 -15.31 2.53 -9.93
CA GLY A 70 -15.81 2.96 -8.62
C GLY A 70 -15.55 1.96 -7.49
N CYS A 71 -14.90 0.83 -7.76
CA CYS A 71 -14.52 -0.16 -6.77
C CYS A 71 -13.03 -0.01 -6.39
N PRO A 72 -12.67 0.07 -5.09
CA PRO A 72 -11.29 0.00 -4.65
C PRO A 72 -10.67 -1.35 -5.02
N ILE A 73 -9.58 -1.34 -5.80
CA ILE A 73 -8.87 -2.56 -6.22
C ILE A 73 -7.44 -2.63 -5.69
N ASP A 74 -6.89 -1.52 -5.21
CA ASP A 74 -5.57 -1.42 -4.59
C ASP A 74 -5.54 -0.27 -3.58
N ALA A 75 -4.73 -0.41 -2.54
CA ALA A 75 -4.51 0.59 -1.52
C ALA A 75 -3.05 0.61 -1.11
N ILE A 76 -2.47 1.82 -1.03
CA ILE A 76 -1.13 2.05 -0.51
C ILE A 76 -1.20 2.99 0.69
N PHE A 77 -0.68 2.52 1.81
CA PHE A 77 -0.60 3.25 3.06
C PHE A 77 0.86 3.59 3.32
N SER A 78 1.21 4.85 3.05
CA SER A 78 2.57 5.38 3.11
C SER A 78 2.64 6.66 3.96
N PHE A 79 3.86 7.08 4.25
CA PHE A 79 4.15 8.30 4.99
C PHE A 79 5.06 9.21 4.20
N GLN A 80 4.79 10.51 4.24
CA GLN A 80 5.64 11.55 3.67
C GLN A 80 6.35 12.30 4.80
N ILE A 81 7.69 12.19 4.85
CA ILE A 81 8.50 12.80 5.90
C ILE A 81 9.79 13.32 5.25
N GLY A 82 10.05 14.62 5.40
CA GLY A 82 11.15 15.27 4.70
C GLY A 82 10.98 15.19 3.18
N ASP A 83 12.01 14.70 2.50
CA ASP A 83 12.04 14.51 1.04
C ASP A 83 11.72 13.07 0.60
N CYS A 84 11.23 12.23 1.51
CA CYS A 84 10.99 10.81 1.26
C CYS A 84 9.52 10.40 1.47
N VAL A 85 9.05 9.53 0.58
CA VAL A 85 7.83 8.73 0.77
C VAL A 85 8.21 7.33 1.22
N TYR A 86 7.65 6.89 2.34
CA TYR A 86 7.89 5.58 2.95
C TYR A 86 6.65 4.69 2.83
N VAL A 87 6.72 3.63 2.02
CA VAL A 87 5.63 2.67 1.86
C VAL A 87 5.57 1.75 3.07
N TYR A 88 4.60 1.99 3.95
CA TYR A 88 4.43 1.15 5.13
C TYR A 88 3.79 -0.18 4.80
N ASN A 89 2.64 -0.14 4.13
CA ASN A 89 1.92 -1.34 3.70
C ASN A 89 1.08 -1.06 2.47
N MET A 90 0.76 -2.11 1.73
CA MET A 90 -0.17 -2.06 0.61
C MET A 90 -0.93 -3.38 0.46
N GLY A 91 -2.07 -3.34 -0.22
CA GLY A 91 -2.88 -4.50 -0.51
C GLY A 91 -3.70 -4.28 -1.77
N PHE A 92 -3.95 -5.36 -2.51
CA PHE A 92 -4.73 -5.33 -3.74
C PHE A 92 -5.66 -6.53 -3.81
N ASP A 93 -6.72 -6.41 -4.59
CA ASP A 93 -7.67 -7.49 -4.81
C ASP A 93 -7.15 -8.46 -5.90
N PRO A 94 -6.89 -9.75 -5.57
CA PRO A 94 -6.45 -10.76 -6.52
C PRO A 94 -7.35 -11.00 -7.72
N GLU A 95 -8.65 -10.68 -7.62
CA GLU A 95 -9.59 -10.78 -8.75
C GLU A 95 -9.13 -9.92 -9.93
N TYR A 96 -8.48 -8.79 -9.64
CA TYR A 96 -7.98 -7.83 -10.62
C TYR A 96 -6.52 -8.09 -11.01
N ARG A 97 -5.91 -9.21 -10.62
CA ARG A 97 -4.48 -9.52 -10.90
C ARG A 97 -4.12 -9.39 -12.39
N GLY A 98 -5.05 -9.72 -13.29
CA GLY A 98 -4.88 -9.57 -14.75
C GLY A 98 -4.64 -8.13 -15.21
N LEU A 99 -5.05 -7.14 -14.42
CA LEU A 99 -4.84 -5.71 -14.67
C LEU A 99 -3.54 -5.17 -14.03
N SER A 100 -2.90 -5.98 -13.18
CA SER A 100 -1.70 -5.61 -12.42
C SER A 100 -1.86 -4.34 -11.56
N PRO A 101 -2.88 -4.31 -10.67
CA PRO A 101 -3.18 -3.16 -9.81
C PRO A 101 -1.95 -2.64 -9.06
N GLY A 102 -1.17 -3.52 -8.41
CA GLY A 102 0.01 -3.12 -7.63
C GLY A 102 1.07 -2.35 -8.43
N ILE A 103 1.33 -2.77 -9.67
CA ILE A 103 2.30 -2.08 -10.55
C ILE A 103 1.75 -0.72 -10.97
N VAL A 104 0.45 -0.64 -11.26
CA VAL A 104 -0.16 0.61 -11.69
C VAL A 104 -0.32 1.58 -10.53
N MET A 105 -0.71 1.11 -9.35
CA MET A 105 -0.72 1.85 -8.09
C MET A 105 0.65 2.50 -7.83
N LEU A 106 1.72 1.69 -7.79
CA LEU A 106 3.07 2.19 -7.54
C LEU A 106 3.53 3.19 -8.60
N GLY A 107 3.30 2.89 -9.88
CA GLY A 107 3.69 3.79 -10.96
C GLY A 107 2.99 5.15 -10.90
N GLN A 108 1.75 5.19 -10.42
CA GLN A 108 1.00 6.44 -10.23
C GLN A 108 1.43 7.17 -8.96
N ASP A 109 1.60 6.48 -7.83
CA ASP A 109 1.99 7.14 -6.58
C ASP A 109 3.42 7.70 -6.65
N ILE A 110 4.35 6.99 -7.29
CA ILE A 110 5.71 7.49 -7.55
C ILE A 110 5.66 8.73 -8.44
N ARG A 111 4.83 8.72 -9.50
CA ARG A 111 4.66 9.90 -10.37
C ARG A 111 4.15 11.11 -9.58
N GLU A 112 3.08 10.93 -8.80
CA GLU A 112 2.54 12.00 -7.96
C GLU A 112 3.56 12.48 -6.91
N ALA A 113 4.40 11.58 -6.37
CA ALA A 113 5.45 11.95 -5.44
C ALA A 113 6.54 12.80 -6.10
N ILE A 114 6.97 12.44 -7.31
CA ILE A 114 7.93 13.23 -8.11
C ILE A 114 7.34 14.60 -8.45
N GLU A 115 6.09 14.65 -8.89
CA GLU A 115 5.38 15.90 -9.20
C GLU A 115 5.22 16.79 -7.95
N ALA A 116 5.12 16.19 -6.76
CA ALA A 116 5.10 16.89 -5.48
C ALA A 116 6.51 17.26 -4.95
N GLY A 117 7.58 16.91 -5.64
CA GLY A 117 8.96 17.29 -5.31
C GLY A 117 9.69 16.36 -4.33
N PHE A 118 9.17 15.16 -4.06
CA PHE A 118 9.89 14.18 -3.24
C PHE A 118 11.09 13.60 -4.00
N GLY A 119 12.23 13.49 -3.32
CA GLY A 119 13.49 12.98 -3.88
C GLY A 119 13.66 11.48 -3.71
N TYR A 120 13.00 10.89 -2.70
CA TYR A 120 13.13 9.47 -2.37
C TYR A 120 11.78 8.77 -2.25
N TYR A 121 11.77 7.50 -2.65
CA TYR A 121 10.62 6.62 -2.53
C TYR A 121 11.09 5.27 -1.97
N ASP A 122 10.95 5.11 -0.66
CA ASP A 122 11.45 3.99 0.11
C ASP A 122 10.33 2.97 0.34
N PHE A 123 10.60 1.72 -0.03
CA PHE A 123 9.64 0.62 0.13
C PHE A 123 9.66 -0.01 1.52
N LEU A 124 10.46 0.53 2.46
CA LEU A 124 10.69 0.02 3.81
C LEU A 124 11.05 -1.47 3.85
N ARG A 125 11.63 -1.98 2.76
CA ARG A 125 12.17 -3.33 2.72
C ARG A 125 13.46 -3.32 3.50
N GLY A 126 13.37 -3.71 4.77
CA GLY A 126 14.55 -3.86 5.62
C GLY A 126 15.57 -4.77 4.95
N ASP A 127 16.82 -4.31 4.92
CA ASP A 127 17.97 -5.14 4.60
C ASP A 127 17.90 -6.43 5.43
N GLU A 128 18.20 -7.54 4.78
CA GLU A 128 18.16 -8.89 5.33
C GLU A 128 19.06 -9.02 6.57
N LEU A 129 18.54 -8.70 7.75
CA LEU A 129 19.20 -9.00 9.02
C LEU A 129 18.22 -9.33 10.15
N LEU A 130 17.06 -9.91 9.81
CA LEU A 130 16.15 -10.54 10.79
C LEU A 130 16.49 -12.02 11.04
N LEU A 131 17.60 -12.53 10.49
CA LEU A 131 18.00 -13.93 10.67
C LEU A 131 18.47 -14.26 12.10
N THR A 132 18.63 -13.29 12.99
CA THR A 132 19.15 -13.48 14.35
C THR A 132 18.10 -13.47 15.46
N GLN A 133 16.84 -13.12 15.19
CA GLN A 133 15.77 -13.05 16.19
C GLN A 133 14.55 -13.88 15.75
N PRO A 134 14.46 -15.17 16.18
CA PRO A 134 13.38 -16.09 15.81
C PRO A 134 11.96 -15.54 16.05
N GLU A 135 11.78 -14.77 17.11
CA GLU A 135 10.53 -14.14 17.52
C GLU A 135 10.03 -13.06 16.54
N LEU A 136 10.93 -12.46 15.76
CA LEU A 136 10.59 -11.45 14.76
C LEU A 136 10.31 -12.03 13.37
N ARG A 137 10.51 -13.34 13.16
CA ARG A 137 10.23 -14.00 11.88
C ARG A 137 8.76 -13.91 11.48
N HIS A 138 7.84 -13.93 12.45
CA HIS A 138 6.41 -13.79 12.16
C HIS A 138 6.09 -12.42 11.56
N TYR A 139 6.72 -11.34 12.05
CA TYR A 139 6.54 -9.99 11.52
C TYR A 139 7.17 -9.78 10.14
N ALA A 140 8.32 -10.42 9.88
CA ALA A 140 9.05 -10.29 8.62
C ALA A 140 8.32 -10.89 7.40
N GLN A 141 7.49 -11.92 7.60
CA GLN A 141 6.81 -12.63 6.51
C GLN A 141 5.60 -11.87 5.96
N ILE A 142 5.09 -10.90 6.71
CA ILE A 142 3.80 -10.26 6.43
C ILE A 142 3.95 -9.00 5.58
N VAL A 143 5.13 -8.37 5.63
CA VAL A 143 5.57 -7.31 4.70
C VAL A 143 6.12 -7.90 3.39
N LYS A 144 6.29 -9.24 3.32
CA LYS A 144 6.99 -9.95 2.23
C LYS A 144 6.10 -10.67 1.21
N SER A 145 4.77 -10.58 1.25
CA SER A 145 3.90 -11.18 0.21
C SER A 145 3.03 -10.19 -0.55
#